data_AF-A0A9P3JKB6-F1
#
_entry.id   AF-A0A9P3JKB6-F1
#
_cell.length_a   1.000
_cell.length_b   1.000
_cell.length_c   1.000
_cell.angle_alpha   90.00
_cell.angle_beta   90.00
_cell.angle_gamma   90.00
#
_symmetry.space_group_name_H-M   'P 1'
#
loop_
_entity.id
_entity.type
_entity.pdbx_description
1 polymer ?
#
loop_
_entity_poly.entity_id
_entity_poly.type
_entity_poly.pdbx_seq_one_letter_code
_entity_poly.pdbx_strand_id
1 'polypeptide(L)'
;MDAIYPNVVPMHKVNYDAKNEYEMIQNYKVLQDVFDKLKIAKHIEVNKLVKGRPLDNLEFMQWMKRYCDTISKGVIDPSYNPVERRNSSKGGKEMLKKCPQPAASRPRVQPRAQPVISKPTAGSARTTAIRAPTAPNTSDYQLFDKQVQELREQISDHKLTIDSLEKERDFYFAKLRDIELLCQTPGYATLPNAAVLKILYATEDTEDILDQARALLDGNGEAEADVSEEKEPADDFEEAEEAAQDEEVFMNGSSDVTAAMSTVEVQ
;
A
#
# COMPACT_ATOMS: atom_id res chain seq x y z
N MET A 1 19.72 -7.43 -0.21
CA MET A 1 20.88 -8.18 0.34
C MET A 1 20.69 -8.48 1.83
N ASP A 2 20.69 -7.50 2.75
CA ASP A 2 20.53 -7.79 4.21
C ASP A 2 19.19 -8.47 4.53
N ALA A 3 18.12 -8.14 3.79
CA ALA A 3 16.81 -8.78 3.90
C ALA A 3 16.78 -10.27 3.47
N ILE A 4 17.72 -10.70 2.63
CA ILE A 4 17.76 -12.06 2.06
C ILE A 4 18.79 -12.90 2.80
N TYR A 5 19.91 -12.26 3.17
CA TYR A 5 21.02 -12.88 3.88
C TYR A 5 21.23 -12.13 5.20
N PRO A 6 20.51 -12.53 6.26
CA PRO A 6 20.61 -11.86 7.55
C PRO A 6 22.05 -11.94 8.06
N ASN A 7 22.56 -10.82 8.58
CA ASN A 7 23.90 -10.66 9.17
C ASN A 7 25.10 -10.86 8.23
N VAL A 8 24.87 -11.07 6.92
CA VAL A 8 25.97 -11.12 5.94
C VAL A 8 26.45 -9.72 5.59
N VAL A 9 25.52 -8.75 5.55
CA VAL A 9 25.82 -7.36 5.23
C VAL A 9 26.36 -6.63 6.48
N PRO A 10 27.58 -6.09 6.44
CA PRO A 10 28.11 -5.27 7.53
C PRO A 10 27.42 -3.90 7.58
N MET A 11 26.20 -3.83 8.09
CA MET A 11 25.37 -2.61 8.12
C MET A 11 26.09 -1.43 8.81
N HIS A 12 26.88 -1.69 9.85
CA HIS A 12 27.69 -0.66 10.52
C HIS A 12 28.72 0.05 9.62
N LYS A 13 29.11 -0.54 8.49
CA LYS A 13 30.02 0.08 7.52
C LYS A 13 29.30 0.89 6.44
N VAL A 14 27.98 0.76 6.33
CA VAL A 14 27.18 1.46 5.33
C VAL A 14 26.89 2.88 5.81
N ASN A 15 27.09 3.85 4.93
CA ASN A 15 26.79 5.26 5.16
C ASN A 15 25.51 5.67 4.43
N TYR A 16 24.42 5.88 5.17
CA TYR A 16 23.12 6.32 4.64
C TYR A 16 23.05 7.81 4.34
N ASP A 17 23.96 8.61 4.90
CA ASP A 17 24.06 10.06 4.64
C ASP A 17 25.07 10.40 3.54
N ALA A 18 25.51 9.39 2.76
CA ALA A 18 26.50 9.58 1.71
C ALA A 18 25.98 10.57 0.65
N LYS A 19 26.67 11.71 0.51
CA LYS A 19 26.35 12.75 -0.49
C LYS A 19 27.42 12.89 -1.55
N ASN A 20 28.64 12.46 -1.22
CA ASN A 20 29.79 12.57 -2.11
C ASN A 20 30.07 11.23 -2.81
N GLU A 21 30.57 11.29 -4.04
CA GLU A 21 30.92 10.11 -4.85
C GLU A 21 31.86 9.16 -4.09
N TYR A 22 32.85 9.71 -3.38
CA TYR A 22 33.78 8.92 -2.56
C TYR A 22 33.07 8.07 -1.48
N GLU A 23 32.07 8.64 -0.81
CA GLU A 23 31.29 7.94 0.21
C GLU A 23 30.38 6.87 -0.41
N MET A 24 29.82 7.17 -1.59
CA MET A 24 29.03 6.19 -2.36
C MET A 24 29.90 5.02 -2.83
N ILE A 25 31.12 5.27 -3.29
CA ILE A 25 32.09 4.21 -3.66
C ILE A 25 32.37 3.30 -2.46
N GLN A 26 32.52 3.85 -1.25
CA GLN A 26 32.72 3.03 -0.04
C GLN A 26 31.52 2.12 0.23
N ASN A 27 30.29 2.60 0.05
CA ASN A 27 29.09 1.76 0.17
C ASN A 27 29.08 0.63 -0.87
N TYR A 28 29.45 0.92 -2.12
CA TYR A 28 29.55 -0.11 -3.16
C TYR A 28 30.66 -1.13 -2.89
N LYS A 29 31.76 -0.75 -2.23
CA LYS A 29 32.77 -1.73 -1.77
C LYS A 29 32.21 -2.70 -0.74
N VAL A 30 31.41 -2.21 0.22
CA VAL A 30 30.72 -3.09 1.17
C VAL A 30 29.79 -4.07 0.44
N LEU A 31 29.13 -3.61 -0.63
CA LEU A 31 28.29 -4.46 -1.46
C LEU A 31 29.11 -5.52 -2.25
N GLN A 32 30.25 -5.14 -2.81
CA GLN A 32 31.18 -6.07 -3.47
C GLN A 32 31.69 -7.15 -2.51
N ASP A 33 32.11 -6.76 -1.30
CA ASP A 33 32.55 -7.72 -0.27
C ASP A 33 31.45 -8.75 0.06
N VAL A 34 30.19 -8.33 0.06
CA VAL A 34 29.03 -9.22 0.26
C VAL A 34 28.85 -10.16 -0.93
N PHE A 35 29.02 -9.67 -2.16
CA PHE A 35 28.92 -10.48 -3.37
C PHE A 35 30.02 -11.54 -3.43
N ASP A 36 31.25 -11.19 -3.05
CA ASP A 36 32.38 -12.11 -3.00
C ASP A 36 32.18 -13.21 -1.95
N LYS A 37 31.58 -12.86 -0.79
CA LYS A 37 31.20 -13.83 0.25
C LYS A 37 30.11 -14.79 -0.21
N LEU A 38 29.11 -14.28 -0.92
CA LEU A 38 27.98 -15.04 -1.44
C LEU A 38 28.28 -15.73 -2.79
N LYS A 39 29.50 -15.57 -3.32
CA LYS A 39 29.95 -16.13 -4.61
C LYS A 39 29.07 -15.70 -5.79
N ILE A 40 28.59 -14.46 -5.77
CA ILE A 40 27.76 -13.90 -6.83
C ILE A 40 28.66 -13.39 -7.95
N ALA A 41 28.67 -14.08 -9.10
CA ALA A 41 29.48 -13.73 -10.26
C ALA A 41 28.92 -12.56 -11.10
N LYS A 42 28.44 -11.48 -10.46
CA LYS A 42 28.00 -10.25 -11.15
C LYS A 42 29.02 -9.14 -10.93
N HIS A 43 29.58 -8.65 -12.04
CA HIS A 43 30.42 -7.46 -12.01
C HIS A 43 29.55 -6.21 -11.73
N ILE A 44 29.96 -5.41 -10.75
CA ILE A 44 29.31 -4.15 -10.37
C ILE A 44 30.12 -2.98 -10.95
N GLU A 45 29.53 -2.24 -11.86
CA GLU A 45 30.15 -1.08 -12.51
C GLU A 45 30.10 0.18 -11.62
N VAL A 46 30.82 0.16 -10.50
CA VAL A 46 30.78 1.20 -9.46
C VAL A 46 30.92 2.61 -10.03
N ASN A 47 31.89 2.84 -10.94
CA ASN A 47 32.15 4.16 -11.53
C ASN A 47 30.97 4.73 -12.34
N LYS A 48 30.13 3.88 -12.92
CA LYS A 48 28.93 4.31 -13.65
C LYS A 48 27.76 4.53 -12.70
N LEU A 49 27.62 3.64 -11.71
CA LEU A 49 26.53 3.69 -10.73
C LEU A 49 26.62 4.90 -9.80
N VAL A 50 27.83 5.23 -9.32
CA VAL A 50 28.04 6.37 -8.41
C VAL A 50 27.79 7.72 -9.09
N LYS A 51 27.90 7.77 -10.42
CA LYS A 51 27.59 8.96 -11.23
C LYS A 51 26.10 9.12 -11.52
N GLY A 52 25.26 8.20 -11.05
CA GLY A 52 23.81 8.27 -11.23
C GLY A 52 23.37 8.11 -12.68
N ARG A 53 24.12 7.38 -13.52
CA ARG A 53 23.71 7.13 -14.90
C ARG A 53 22.43 6.29 -14.91
N PRO A 54 21.33 6.77 -15.53
CA PRO A 54 20.02 6.13 -15.36
C PRO A 54 19.95 4.73 -15.96
N LEU A 55 20.59 4.50 -17.12
CA LEU A 55 20.60 3.19 -17.79
C LEU A 55 21.37 2.14 -16.98
N ASP A 56 22.60 2.48 -16.53
CA ASP A 56 23.42 1.56 -15.74
C ASP A 56 22.76 1.24 -14.38
N ASN A 57 22.17 2.24 -13.71
CA ASN A 57 21.44 2.05 -12.45
C ASN A 57 20.20 1.17 -12.64
N LEU A 58 19.44 1.40 -13.71
CA LEU A 58 18.23 0.62 -13.99
C LEU A 58 18.58 -0.83 -14.31
N GLU A 59 19.58 -1.08 -15.15
CA GLU A 59 20.05 -2.43 -15.47
C GLU A 59 20.49 -3.17 -14.19
N PHE A 60 21.24 -2.48 -13.31
CA PHE A 60 21.67 -3.05 -12.04
C PHE A 60 20.50 -3.39 -11.12
N MET A 61 19.51 -2.50 -11.00
CA MET A 61 18.32 -2.73 -10.18
C MET A 61 17.43 -3.86 -10.73
N GLN A 62 17.27 -3.96 -12.05
CA GLN A 62 16.54 -5.05 -12.69
C GLN A 62 17.20 -6.40 -12.42
N TRP A 63 18.52 -6.48 -12.59
CA TRP A 63 19.28 -7.68 -12.27
C TRP A 63 19.17 -8.02 -10.77
N MET A 64 19.29 -7.02 -9.89
CA MET A 64 19.15 -7.20 -8.44
C MET A 64 17.78 -7.75 -8.06
N LYS A 65 16.69 -7.26 -8.67
CA LYS A 65 15.34 -7.76 -8.43
C LYS A 65 15.22 -9.23 -8.83
N ARG A 66 15.65 -9.59 -10.04
CA ARG A 66 15.66 -11.00 -10.50
C ARG A 66 16.47 -11.91 -9.57
N TYR A 67 17.66 -11.46 -9.14
CA TYR A 67 18.49 -12.19 -8.19
C TYR A 67 17.76 -12.39 -6.85
N CYS A 68 17.18 -11.33 -6.30
CA CYS A 68 16.39 -11.39 -5.06
C CYS A 68 15.23 -12.37 -5.20
N ASP A 69 14.47 -12.31 -6.29
CA ASP A 69 13.30 -13.17 -6.51
C ASP A 69 13.69 -14.65 -6.63
N THR A 70 14.82 -14.93 -7.30
CA THR A 70 15.32 -16.29 -7.47
C THR A 70 15.67 -16.94 -6.13
N ILE A 71 16.23 -16.17 -5.19
CA ILE A 71 16.67 -16.67 -3.88
C ILE A 71 15.54 -16.66 -2.85
N SER A 72 14.78 -15.58 -2.81
CA SER A 72 13.66 -15.42 -1.88
C SER A 72 12.42 -16.21 -2.30
N LYS A 73 12.35 -16.71 -3.55
CA LYS A 73 11.13 -17.32 -4.14
C LYS A 73 9.88 -16.45 -3.97
N GLY A 74 10.07 -15.13 -3.95
CA GLY A 74 9.02 -14.14 -3.68
C GLY A 74 8.67 -13.90 -2.20
N VAL A 75 9.27 -14.62 -1.25
CA VAL A 75 9.03 -14.45 0.20
C VAL A 75 10.24 -13.80 0.85
N ILE A 76 10.09 -12.54 1.23
CA ILE A 76 11.02 -11.85 2.14
C ILE A 76 10.51 -12.12 3.56
N ASP A 77 11.41 -12.44 4.48
CA ASP A 77 11.05 -12.69 5.88
C ASP A 77 10.20 -11.52 6.42
N PRO A 78 8.93 -11.77 6.82
CA PRO A 78 8.03 -10.72 7.32
C PRO A 78 8.55 -10.03 8.59
N SER A 79 9.49 -10.67 9.30
CA SER A 79 10.12 -10.12 10.50
C SER A 79 11.29 -9.18 10.20
N TYR A 80 11.72 -9.04 8.94
CA TYR A 80 12.81 -8.15 8.58
C TYR A 80 12.38 -6.68 8.68
N ASN A 81 12.84 -5.99 9.73
CA ASN A 81 12.60 -4.57 9.91
C ASN A 81 13.76 -3.72 9.32
N PRO A 82 13.59 -3.08 8.14
CA PRO A 82 14.65 -2.29 7.51
C PRO A 82 14.97 -0.99 8.28
N VAL A 83 14.07 -0.48 9.11
CA VAL A 83 14.32 0.75 9.89
C VAL A 83 15.29 0.45 11.04
N GLU A 84 15.05 -0.63 11.77
CA GLU A 84 15.91 -1.05 12.87
C GLU A 84 17.31 -1.42 12.39
N ARG A 85 17.42 -2.14 11.28
CA ARG A 85 18.73 -2.52 10.70
C ARG A 85 19.56 -1.30 10.29
N ARG A 86 18.90 -0.23 9.84
CA ARG A 86 19.57 1.04 9.51
C ARG A 86 20.08 1.79 10.73
N ASN A 87 19.46 1.65 11.90
CA ASN A 87 19.91 2.35 13.11
C ASN A 87 21.34 2.00 13.54
N SER A 88 21.84 0.83 13.16
CA SER A 88 23.22 0.39 13.40
C SER A 88 24.23 0.96 12.39
N SER A 89 23.76 1.67 11.36
CA SER A 89 24.56 2.19 10.24
C SER A 89 24.84 3.69 10.41
N LYS A 90 25.91 4.19 9.78
CA LYS A 90 26.25 5.63 9.84
C LYS A 90 25.17 6.43 9.11
N GLY A 91 24.57 7.41 9.79
CA GLY A 91 23.49 8.25 9.25
C GLY A 91 22.09 7.62 9.25
N GLY A 92 21.94 6.34 9.61
CA GLY A 92 20.64 5.68 9.60
C GLY A 92 19.64 6.22 10.63
N LYS A 93 20.14 6.77 11.76
CA LYS A 93 19.31 7.38 12.81
C LYS A 93 18.72 8.76 12.43
N GLU A 94 19.41 9.53 11.58
CA GLU A 94 19.01 10.91 11.23
C GLU A 94 18.04 10.96 10.04
N MET A 95 18.04 9.94 9.18
CA MET A 95 17.02 9.73 8.15
C MET A 95 15.61 9.56 8.74
N LEU A 96 15.49 9.13 10.01
CA LEU A 96 14.21 9.03 10.73
C LEU A 96 13.59 10.40 11.04
N LYS A 97 14.40 11.47 11.17
CA LYS A 97 13.92 12.83 11.49
C LYS A 97 13.46 13.63 10.27
N LYS A 98 13.75 13.15 9.05
CA LYS A 98 13.34 13.78 7.80
C LYS A 98 12.03 13.24 7.22
N CYS A 99 11.45 12.23 7.87
CA CYS A 99 10.11 11.72 7.59
C CYS A 99 9.16 12.22 8.70
N PRO A 100 8.03 12.89 8.39
CA PRO A 100 7.10 13.34 9.41
C PRO A 100 6.44 12.10 10.05
N GLN A 101 6.77 11.82 11.31
CA GLN A 101 5.99 10.86 12.09
C GLN A 101 4.62 11.45 12.42
N PRO A 102 3.53 10.64 12.43
CA PRO A 102 2.26 11.08 12.94
C PRO A 102 2.40 11.39 14.44
N ALA A 103 2.20 12.65 14.79
CA ALA A 103 2.31 13.12 16.17
C ALA A 103 1.19 12.49 17.01
N ALA A 104 1.56 11.60 17.93
CA ALA A 104 0.70 11.24 19.05
C ALA A 104 0.53 12.46 19.96
N SER A 105 -0.72 12.86 20.12
CA SER A 105 -1.20 14.01 20.87
C SER A 105 -0.81 13.98 22.35
N ARG A 106 -0.23 15.09 22.83
CA ARG A 106 -0.41 15.51 24.23
C ARG A 106 -0.17 17.02 24.37
N PRO A 107 -1.14 17.84 24.83
CA PRO A 107 -0.89 19.25 25.06
C PRO A 107 -0.28 19.44 26.45
N ARG A 108 0.90 20.06 26.52
CA ARG A 108 1.43 20.65 27.76
C ARG A 108 1.42 22.16 27.61
N VAL A 109 0.53 22.79 28.37
CA VAL A 109 0.41 24.23 28.56
C VAL A 109 1.65 24.73 29.32
N GLN A 110 2.29 25.81 28.85
CA GLN A 110 2.95 26.84 29.69
C GLN A 110 3.42 28.05 28.85
N PRO A 111 3.61 29.22 29.49
CA PRO A 111 3.17 30.50 28.93
C PRO A 111 4.24 31.32 28.20
N ARG A 112 3.70 32.23 27.40
CA ARG A 112 4.32 33.31 26.62
C ARG A 112 5.12 34.28 27.50
N ALA A 113 6.40 34.47 27.18
CA ALA A 113 7.16 35.65 27.57
C ALA A 113 7.66 36.35 26.29
N GLN A 114 7.38 37.65 26.19
CA GLN A 114 7.87 38.54 25.13
C GLN A 114 9.39 38.71 25.22
N PRO A 115 10.05 39.15 24.14
CA PRO A 115 11.05 40.17 24.37
C PRO A 115 10.90 41.40 23.47
N VAL A 116 11.37 42.48 24.09
CA VAL A 116 11.39 43.88 23.76
C VAL A 116 12.37 44.22 22.63
N ILE A 117 12.03 45.31 21.95
CA ILE A 117 12.77 45.99 20.88
C ILE A 117 14.10 46.54 21.42
N SER A 118 15.20 46.33 20.69
CA SER A 118 16.32 47.28 20.62
C SER A 118 17.20 47.07 19.37
N LYS A 119 17.53 48.18 18.73
CA LYS A 119 18.54 48.41 17.67
C LYS A 119 19.59 49.39 18.24
N PRO A 120 20.68 49.73 17.55
CA PRO A 120 21.71 48.90 16.88
C PRO A 120 23.14 49.33 17.32
N THR A 121 24.19 48.56 17.04
CA THR A 121 25.55 49.12 16.98
C THR A 121 26.35 48.51 15.83
N ALA A 122 27.16 49.36 15.20
CA ALA A 122 27.92 49.10 13.99
C ALA A 122 29.21 48.32 14.27
N GLY A 123 29.59 47.45 13.34
CA GLY A 123 30.88 46.74 13.34
C GLY A 123 31.24 46.29 11.93
N SER A 124 32.37 46.76 11.46
CA SER A 124 32.92 46.62 10.10
C SER A 124 33.61 45.26 9.87
N ALA A 125 33.57 44.79 8.60
CA ALA A 125 34.67 44.19 7.82
C ALA A 125 34.49 42.77 7.23
N ARG A 126 34.69 42.73 5.90
CA ARG A 126 35.35 41.71 5.04
C ARG A 126 34.60 40.44 4.59
N THR A 127 34.17 40.50 3.33
CA THR A 127 34.42 39.56 2.22
C THR A 127 34.60 38.07 2.53
N THR A 128 33.56 37.27 2.29
CA THR A 128 33.63 36.05 1.45
C THR A 128 32.30 35.93 0.70
N ALA A 129 32.35 35.79 -0.63
CA ALA A 129 31.17 35.59 -1.45
C ALA A 129 30.58 34.20 -1.15
N ILE A 130 29.54 34.16 -0.33
CA ILE A 130 28.70 32.99 -0.14
C ILE A 130 27.92 32.81 -1.43
N ARG A 131 28.35 31.82 -2.23
CA ARG A 131 27.60 31.35 -3.40
C ARG A 131 26.23 30.88 -2.91
N ALA A 132 25.18 31.51 -3.43
CA ALA A 132 23.80 31.21 -3.09
C ALA A 132 23.54 29.69 -3.20
N PRO A 133 22.74 29.09 -2.28
CA PRO A 133 22.36 27.70 -2.40
C PRO A 133 21.61 27.55 -3.73
N THR A 134 22.13 26.66 -4.58
CA THR A 134 21.49 26.28 -5.83
C THR A 134 20.11 25.74 -5.46
N ALA A 135 19.05 26.34 -6.02
CA ALA A 135 17.68 25.92 -5.79
C ALA A 135 17.58 24.41 -6.02
N PRO A 136 17.01 23.64 -5.07
CA PRO A 136 16.91 22.21 -5.23
C PRO A 136 15.95 21.89 -6.39
N ASN A 137 16.28 20.85 -7.14
CA ASN A 137 15.64 20.47 -8.40
C ASN A 137 14.11 20.34 -8.23
N THR A 138 13.35 21.23 -8.88
CA THR A 138 11.88 21.34 -8.74
C THR A 138 11.14 20.05 -9.16
N SER A 139 11.78 19.20 -9.97
CA SER A 139 11.19 17.95 -10.47
C SER A 139 11.00 16.87 -9.39
N ASP A 140 11.93 16.77 -8.43
CA ASP A 140 11.88 15.72 -7.41
C ASP A 140 10.82 16.04 -6.33
N TYR A 141 10.60 17.33 -6.06
CA TYR A 141 9.51 17.77 -5.18
C TYR A 141 8.14 17.51 -5.79
N GLN A 142 7.98 17.66 -7.10
CA GLN A 142 6.70 17.37 -7.78
C GLN A 142 6.34 15.88 -7.76
N LEU A 143 7.33 14.99 -7.90
CA LEU A 143 7.11 13.54 -7.78
C LEU A 143 6.77 13.13 -6.35
N PHE A 144 7.45 13.73 -5.36
CA PHE A 144 7.15 13.47 -3.96
C PHE A 144 5.78 14.02 -3.56
N ASP A 145 5.40 15.21 -4.01
CA ASP A 145 4.08 15.80 -3.76
C ASP A 145 2.96 14.97 -4.39
N LYS A 146 3.16 14.43 -5.60
CA LYS A 146 2.24 13.48 -6.22
C LYS A 146 2.06 12.22 -5.38
N GLN A 147 3.16 11.64 -4.90
CA GLN A 147 3.10 10.45 -4.06
C GLN A 147 2.41 10.74 -2.71
N VAL A 148 2.65 11.91 -2.12
CA VAL A 148 1.97 12.34 -0.89
C VAL A 148 0.48 12.56 -1.13
N GLN A 149 0.10 13.10 -2.28
CA GLN A 149 -1.30 13.27 -2.66
C GLN A 149 -2.00 11.93 -2.86
N GLU A 150 -1.39 11.01 -3.59
CA GLU A 150 -1.92 9.66 -3.82
C GLU A 150 -2.09 8.89 -2.50
N LEU A 151 -1.09 8.94 -1.60
CA LEU A 151 -1.21 8.33 -0.28
C LEU A 151 -2.32 8.95 0.56
N ARG A 152 -2.58 10.26 0.43
CA ARG A 152 -3.69 10.93 1.12
C ARG A 152 -5.05 10.49 0.57
N GLU A 153 -5.15 10.30 -0.73
CA GLU A 153 -6.34 9.80 -1.41
C GLU A 153 -6.64 8.36 -0.96
N GLN A 154 -5.65 7.47 -0.99
CA GLN A 154 -5.80 6.09 -0.49
C GLN A 154 -6.24 6.05 0.98
N ILE A 155 -5.69 6.92 1.84
CA ILE A 155 -6.14 7.04 3.24
C ILE A 155 -7.60 7.50 3.33
N SER A 156 -8.03 8.41 2.46
CA SER A 156 -9.41 8.87 2.40
C SER A 156 -10.35 7.74 1.98
N ASP A 157 -10.00 7.01 0.93
CA ASP A 157 -10.80 5.90 0.41
C ASP A 157 -10.90 4.76 1.42
N HIS A 158 -9.78 4.42 2.09
CA HIS A 158 -9.80 3.42 3.15
C HIS A 158 -10.65 3.85 4.35
N LYS A 159 -10.66 5.13 4.70
CA LYS A 159 -11.56 5.63 5.76
C LYS A 159 -13.03 5.49 5.37
N LEU A 160 -13.39 5.90 4.15
CA LEU A 160 -14.75 5.74 3.65
C LEU A 160 -15.17 4.26 3.60
N THR A 161 -14.25 3.39 3.19
CA THR A 161 -14.47 1.94 3.18
C THR A 161 -14.71 1.40 4.59
N ILE A 162 -13.89 1.81 5.56
CA ILE A 162 -14.06 1.42 6.97
C ILE A 162 -15.40 1.92 7.49
N ASP A 163 -15.75 3.19 7.28
CA ASP A 163 -17.02 3.77 7.73
C ASP A 163 -18.22 3.01 7.14
N SER A 164 -18.13 2.55 5.88
CA SER A 164 -19.16 1.70 5.27
C SER A 164 -19.25 0.33 5.92
N LEU A 165 -18.11 -0.33 6.13
CA LEU A 165 -18.05 -1.65 6.77
C LEU A 165 -18.50 -1.60 8.22
N GLU A 166 -18.24 -0.51 8.96
CA GLU A 166 -18.71 -0.34 10.32
C GLU A 166 -20.23 -0.19 10.38
N LYS A 167 -20.84 0.50 9.40
CA LYS A 167 -22.31 0.56 9.27
C LYS A 167 -22.89 -0.81 8.97
N GLU A 168 -22.31 -1.58 8.05
CA GLU A 168 -22.75 -2.96 7.77
C GLU A 168 -22.60 -3.85 9.01
N ARG A 169 -21.47 -3.76 9.73
CA ARG A 169 -21.26 -4.47 10.99
C ARG A 169 -22.35 -4.15 11.99
N ASP A 170 -22.62 -2.86 12.23
CA ASP A 170 -23.61 -2.42 13.21
C ASP A 170 -25.03 -2.81 12.80
N PHE A 171 -25.33 -2.75 11.50
CA PHE A 171 -26.60 -3.22 10.93
C PHE A 171 -26.85 -4.71 11.17
N TYR A 172 -25.88 -5.57 10.87
CA TYR A 172 -26.02 -7.02 11.13
C TYR A 172 -26.00 -7.33 12.63
N PHE A 173 -25.26 -6.57 13.42
CA PHE A 173 -25.24 -6.71 14.88
C PHE A 173 -26.62 -6.40 15.49
N ALA A 174 -27.28 -5.32 15.06
CA ALA A 174 -28.63 -4.96 15.50
C ALA A 174 -29.64 -6.10 15.21
N LYS A 175 -29.61 -6.67 14.00
CA LYS A 175 -30.46 -7.83 13.65
C LYS A 175 -30.23 -9.05 14.55
N LEU A 176 -28.96 -9.38 14.84
CA LEU A 176 -28.64 -10.48 15.75
C LEU A 176 -29.08 -10.17 17.19
N ARG A 177 -28.98 -8.91 17.61
CA ARG A 177 -29.45 -8.45 18.92
C ARG A 177 -30.96 -8.59 19.06
N ASP A 178 -31.71 -8.29 18.01
CA ASP A 178 -33.15 -8.46 17.96
C ASP A 178 -33.56 -9.94 18.03
N ILE A 179 -32.84 -10.81 17.32
CA ILE A 179 -33.04 -12.26 17.41
C ILE A 179 -32.73 -12.77 18.82
N GLU A 180 -31.67 -12.25 19.45
CA GLU A 180 -31.33 -12.60 20.84
C GLU A 180 -32.45 -12.17 21.81
N LEU A 181 -32.98 -10.95 21.66
CA LEU A 181 -34.13 -10.48 22.42
C LEU A 181 -35.36 -11.36 22.20
N LEU A 182 -35.58 -11.79 20.97
CA LEU A 182 -36.67 -12.71 20.63
C LEU A 182 -36.48 -14.06 21.35
N CYS A 183 -35.27 -14.61 21.36
CA CYS A 183 -34.92 -15.85 22.09
C CYS A 183 -35.16 -15.75 23.60
N GLN A 184 -35.00 -14.55 24.17
CA GLN A 184 -35.18 -14.32 25.61
C GLN A 184 -36.66 -14.19 26.01
N THR A 185 -37.59 -14.19 25.05
CA THR A 185 -39.02 -14.09 25.34
C THR A 185 -39.53 -15.37 26.02
N PRO A 186 -40.06 -15.28 27.25
CA PRO A 186 -40.52 -16.45 27.99
C PRO A 186 -41.75 -17.08 27.32
N GLY A 187 -41.80 -18.41 27.26
CA GLY A 187 -42.93 -19.17 26.70
C GLY A 187 -42.64 -19.87 25.37
N TYR A 188 -41.52 -19.54 24.71
CA TYR A 188 -41.13 -20.16 23.43
C TYR A 188 -39.79 -20.89 23.56
N ALA A 189 -39.83 -22.23 23.56
CA ALA A 189 -38.61 -23.06 23.58
C ALA A 189 -37.94 -23.16 22.19
N THR A 190 -38.67 -22.81 21.12
CA THR A 190 -38.18 -22.79 19.74
C THR A 190 -38.83 -21.62 19.02
N LEU A 191 -38.01 -20.80 18.37
CA LEU A 191 -38.49 -19.66 17.59
C LEU A 191 -39.05 -20.13 16.23
N PRO A 192 -40.21 -19.63 15.79
CA PRO A 192 -40.69 -19.82 14.43
C PRO A 192 -39.71 -19.22 13.42
N ASN A 193 -39.42 -19.98 12.35
CA ASN A 193 -38.53 -19.52 11.28
C ASN A 193 -39.02 -18.20 10.64
N ALA A 194 -40.33 -18.00 10.54
CA ALA A 194 -40.92 -16.78 9.97
C ALA A 194 -40.51 -15.51 10.74
N ALA A 195 -40.45 -15.56 12.08
CA ALA A 195 -40.06 -14.42 12.91
C ALA A 195 -38.56 -14.08 12.75
N VAL A 196 -37.72 -15.12 12.67
CA VAL A 196 -36.27 -14.95 12.46
C VAL A 196 -35.96 -14.41 11.07
N LEU A 197 -36.62 -14.94 10.03
CA LEU A 197 -36.45 -14.48 8.65
C LEU A 197 -36.93 -13.05 8.45
N LYS A 198 -38.00 -12.62 9.15
CA LYS A 198 -38.48 -11.23 9.10
C LYS A 198 -37.41 -10.23 9.55
N ILE A 199 -36.67 -10.55 10.61
CA ILE A 199 -35.56 -9.70 11.10
C ILE A 199 -34.38 -9.74 10.13
N LEU A 200 -33.99 -10.94 9.67
CA LEU A 200 -32.83 -11.12 8.78
C LEU A 200 -33.01 -10.45 7.42
N TYR A 201 -34.21 -10.49 6.85
CA TYR A 201 -34.49 -10.00 5.49
C TYR A 201 -35.01 -8.57 5.45
N ALA A 202 -35.21 -7.93 6.61
CA ALA A 202 -35.56 -6.52 6.61
C ALA A 202 -34.42 -5.69 5.99
N THR A 203 -34.77 -4.85 5.02
CA THR A 203 -33.83 -3.98 4.29
C THR A 203 -33.40 -2.76 5.09
N GLU A 204 -34.16 -2.43 6.14
CA GLU A 204 -33.92 -1.30 7.03
C GLU A 204 -33.85 -1.80 8.49
N ASP A 205 -33.23 -1.01 9.36
CA ASP A 205 -33.16 -1.25 10.80
C ASP A 205 -34.16 -0.31 11.49
N THR A 206 -35.36 -0.82 11.74
CA THR A 206 -36.47 -0.09 12.36
C THR A 206 -37.04 -0.90 13.52
N GLU A 207 -37.36 -0.22 14.62
CA GLU A 207 -37.93 -0.83 15.83
C GLU A 207 -39.23 -1.61 15.53
N ASP A 208 -39.97 -1.21 14.49
CA ASP A 208 -41.19 -1.87 14.04
C ASP A 208 -40.97 -3.32 13.60
N ILE A 209 -39.77 -3.68 13.13
CA ILE A 209 -39.46 -5.04 12.66
C ILE A 209 -39.44 -6.02 13.83
N LEU A 210 -38.90 -5.61 14.97
CA LEU A 210 -38.86 -6.45 16.17
C LEU A 210 -40.28 -6.69 16.72
N ASP A 211 -41.12 -5.66 16.70
CA ASP A 211 -42.52 -5.79 17.14
C ASP A 211 -43.36 -6.64 16.18
N GLN A 212 -43.14 -6.54 14.87
CA GLN A 212 -43.73 -7.45 13.88
C GLN A 212 -43.26 -8.90 14.09
N ALA A 213 -41.97 -9.12 14.36
CA ALA A 213 -41.44 -10.45 14.63
C ALA A 213 -42.02 -11.06 15.92
N ARG A 214 -42.28 -10.23 16.94
CA ARG A 214 -42.99 -10.65 18.17
C ARG A 214 -44.45 -10.98 17.90
N ALA A 215 -45.15 -10.20 17.09
CA ALA A 215 -46.55 -10.51 16.72
C ALA A 215 -46.68 -11.87 16.00
N LEU A 216 -45.65 -12.27 15.25
CA LEU A 216 -45.56 -13.60 14.62
C LEU A 216 -45.34 -14.74 15.63
N LEU A 217 -44.84 -14.46 16.85
CA LEU A 217 -44.74 -15.46 17.93
C LEU A 217 -46.12 -15.78 18.52
N ASP A 218 -46.93 -14.74 18.73
CA ASP A 218 -48.24 -14.87 19.40
C ASP A 218 -49.35 -15.41 18.48
N GLY A 219 -49.01 -15.79 17.25
CA GLY A 219 -49.95 -16.34 16.27
C GLY A 219 -50.98 -15.34 15.76
N ASN A 220 -50.77 -14.03 16.01
CA ASN A 220 -51.71 -12.96 15.70
C ASN A 220 -51.22 -12.05 14.55
N GLY A 221 -50.11 -12.40 13.91
CA GLY A 221 -49.64 -11.75 12.69
C GLY A 221 -50.38 -12.30 11.48
N GLU A 222 -51.22 -11.48 10.86
CA GLU A 222 -51.65 -11.72 9.49
C GLU A 222 -50.40 -11.91 8.65
N ALA A 223 -50.30 -13.07 7.99
CA ALA A 223 -49.31 -13.30 6.96
C ALA A 223 -49.68 -12.44 5.74
N GLU A 224 -49.48 -11.12 5.84
CA GLU A 224 -49.23 -10.32 4.64
C GLU A 224 -47.83 -10.71 4.17
N ALA A 225 -47.81 -11.83 3.45
CA ALA A 225 -46.79 -12.11 2.47
C ALA A 225 -46.92 -11.04 1.39
N ASP A 226 -46.28 -9.88 1.62
CA ASP A 226 -45.83 -9.04 0.52
C ASP A 226 -44.72 -9.81 -0.20
N VAL A 227 -45.16 -10.81 -0.95
CA VAL A 227 -44.40 -11.34 -2.08
C VAL A 227 -44.48 -10.21 -3.09
N SER A 228 -43.57 -9.24 -2.97
CA SER A 228 -43.10 -8.53 -4.13
C SER A 228 -42.49 -9.61 -5.02
N GLU A 229 -43.35 -10.09 -5.91
CA GLU A 229 -43.01 -10.90 -7.06
C GLU A 229 -41.98 -10.07 -7.83
N GLU A 230 -40.69 -10.25 -7.49
CA GLU A 230 -39.62 -10.02 -8.44
C GLU A 230 -39.91 -10.99 -9.58
N LYS A 231 -40.65 -10.47 -10.54
CA LYS A 231 -40.70 -10.96 -11.90
C LYS A 231 -39.26 -11.28 -12.28
N GLU A 232 -38.95 -12.58 -12.33
CA GLU A 232 -37.68 -13.03 -12.89
C GLU A 232 -37.48 -12.27 -14.20
N PRO A 233 -36.33 -11.61 -14.42
CA PRO A 233 -36.01 -11.16 -15.75
C PRO A 233 -36.00 -12.44 -16.58
N ALA A 234 -36.97 -12.54 -17.48
CA ALA A 234 -36.99 -13.56 -18.51
C ALA A 234 -35.58 -13.60 -19.12
N ASP A 235 -35.04 -14.81 -19.22
CA ASP A 235 -33.89 -15.11 -20.07
C ASP A 235 -34.18 -14.62 -21.49
N ASP A 236 -33.85 -13.36 -21.78
CA ASP A 236 -33.45 -12.92 -23.12
C ASP A 236 -31.97 -13.28 -23.25
N PHE A 237 -31.75 -14.59 -23.38
CA PHE A 237 -30.53 -15.18 -23.89
C PHE A 237 -30.63 -15.22 -25.42
N GLU A 238 -30.55 -14.06 -26.05
CA GLU A 238 -30.14 -13.92 -27.45
C GLU A 238 -29.83 -12.42 -27.67
N GLU A 239 -28.66 -12.12 -28.23
CA GLU A 239 -28.15 -10.77 -28.56
C GLU A 239 -27.23 -10.09 -27.51
N ALA A 240 -26.21 -10.81 -27.02
CA ALA A 240 -24.97 -10.19 -26.53
C ALA A 240 -23.69 -11.04 -26.74
N GLU A 241 -23.72 -12.01 -27.67
CA GLU A 241 -22.54 -12.80 -28.06
C GLU A 241 -21.98 -12.38 -29.42
N GLU A 242 -22.01 -11.07 -29.75
CA GLU A 242 -21.38 -10.51 -30.95
C GLU A 242 -20.45 -9.32 -30.65
N ALA A 243 -19.95 -9.21 -29.42
CA ALA A 243 -18.97 -8.16 -29.07
C ALA A 243 -17.70 -8.68 -28.39
N ALA A 244 -17.61 -10.00 -28.12
CA ALA A 244 -16.47 -10.61 -27.44
C ALA A 244 -15.61 -11.53 -28.33
N GLN A 245 -15.97 -11.73 -29.60
CA GLN A 245 -15.18 -12.56 -30.54
C GLN A 245 -14.26 -11.77 -31.48
N ASP A 246 -14.35 -10.43 -31.52
CA ASP A 246 -13.50 -9.60 -32.37
C ASP A 246 -12.21 -9.08 -31.70
N GLU A 247 -12.02 -9.30 -30.40
CA GLU A 247 -10.77 -8.93 -29.71
C GLU A 247 -9.82 -10.10 -29.43
N GLU A 248 -10.21 -11.35 -29.71
CA GLU A 248 -9.32 -12.51 -29.62
C GLU A 248 -8.63 -12.88 -30.95
N VAL A 249 -8.98 -12.20 -32.06
CA VAL A 249 -8.31 -12.39 -33.37
C VAL A 249 -7.15 -11.42 -33.59
N PHE A 250 -7.05 -10.31 -32.84
CA PHE A 250 -5.99 -9.31 -33.07
C PHE A 250 -4.69 -9.54 -32.25
N MET A 251 -4.66 -10.46 -31.30
CA MET A 251 -3.47 -10.74 -30.45
C MET A 251 -2.86 -12.13 -30.62
N ASN A 252 -3.32 -12.94 -31.59
CA ASN A 252 -2.65 -14.20 -31.98
C ASN A 252 -2.05 -14.17 -33.39
N GLY A 253 -2.05 -13.00 -34.06
CA GLY A 253 -1.58 -12.84 -35.44
C GLY A 253 -0.10 -12.48 -35.64
N SER A 254 0.74 -12.45 -34.60
CA SER A 254 2.13 -11.97 -34.75
C SER A 254 3.18 -12.95 -34.21
N SER A 255 3.10 -14.20 -34.66
CA SER A 255 4.23 -15.13 -34.60
C SER A 255 4.09 -16.25 -35.63
N ASP A 256 4.11 -15.91 -36.93
CA ASP A 256 4.65 -16.84 -37.95
C ASP A 256 4.81 -16.16 -39.32
N VAL A 257 5.88 -15.36 -39.46
CA VAL A 257 6.50 -15.13 -40.78
C VAL A 257 8.02 -15.03 -40.59
N THR A 258 8.69 -16.13 -40.20
CA THR A 258 10.12 -16.33 -40.48
C THR A 258 10.47 -17.82 -40.51
N ALA A 259 9.81 -18.59 -41.37
CA ALA A 259 10.22 -19.96 -41.66
C ALA A 259 9.84 -20.40 -43.08
N ALA A 260 10.45 -19.78 -44.10
CA ALA A 260 10.69 -20.41 -45.41
C ALA A 260 11.49 -19.48 -46.32
N MET A 261 12.82 -19.58 -46.30
CA MET A 261 13.67 -19.51 -47.50
C MET A 261 15.14 -19.72 -47.13
N SER A 262 15.57 -20.99 -47.05
CA SER A 262 16.92 -21.36 -47.46
C SER A 262 17.02 -22.90 -47.56
N THR A 263 16.66 -23.46 -48.71
CA THR A 263 17.18 -24.77 -49.15
C THR A 263 17.12 -24.91 -50.67
N VAL A 264 18.06 -24.28 -51.37
CA VAL A 264 18.63 -24.69 -52.68
C VAL A 264 19.96 -23.90 -52.73
N GLU A 265 21.19 -24.41 -52.85
CA GLU A 265 21.76 -25.47 -53.68
C GLU A 265 22.95 -26.13 -52.95
N VAL A 266 23.04 -27.46 -53.00
CA VAL A 266 24.33 -28.16 -53.11
C VAL A 266 24.15 -29.25 -54.16
N GLN A 267 24.71 -29.01 -55.34
CA GLN A 267 25.39 -30.02 -56.13
C GLN A 267 26.50 -29.37 -56.95
#